data_AF-A0A969SZI9-F1
#
_entry.id   AF-A0A969SZI9-F1
#
_cell.length_a   1.000
_cell.length_b   1.000
_cell.length_c   1.000
_cell.angle_alpha   90.00
_cell.angle_beta   90.00
_cell.angle_gamma   90.00
#
_symmetry.space_group_name_H-M   'P 1'
#
loop_
_entity.id
_entity.type
_entity.pdbx_description
1 polymer ?
#
loop_
_entity_poly.entity_id
_entity_poly.type
_entity_poly.pdbx_seq_one_letter_code
_entity_poly.pdbx_strand_id
1 'polypeptide(L)'
;FCPIPTFPCPGLNLLTVTGISAPLVSTGSSASSASNPANRLEKNQKILICQKSDCRKRGGNRLYTAIEEALTDRGLQDQVKIQGTGCLKRCKAGPNIVFMPDKVSYSQVNPATVPNLIEKHLSEGLIR
;
A
#
# COMPACT_ATOMS: atom_id res chain seq x y z
N PHE A 1 -8.88 19.32 -39.10
CA PHE A 1 -8.17 18.51 -40.11
C PHE A 1 -7.23 17.54 -39.39
N CYS A 2 -7.75 16.38 -39.03
CA CYS A 2 -6.98 15.13 -38.96
C CYS A 2 -7.99 14.04 -39.37
N PRO A 3 -7.76 13.35 -40.50
CA PRO A 3 -8.72 12.45 -41.11
C PRO A 3 -8.71 11.08 -40.45
N ILE A 4 -9.92 10.59 -40.21
CA ILE A 4 -10.29 9.18 -40.04
C ILE A 4 -9.72 8.30 -41.17
N PRO A 5 -9.25 7.09 -40.82
CA PRO A 5 -9.45 5.90 -41.64
C PRO A 5 -10.18 4.81 -40.81
N THR A 6 -11.45 4.49 -41.07
CA THR A 6 -11.97 3.51 -42.05
C THR A 6 -11.69 2.02 -41.77
N PHE A 7 -12.77 1.32 -41.37
CA PHE A 7 -13.18 -0.07 -41.72
C PHE A 7 -12.38 -1.28 -41.16
N PRO A 8 -12.91 -2.53 -41.17
CA PRO A 8 -14.31 -3.01 -41.16
C PRO A 8 -14.60 -4.12 -40.11
N CYS A 9 -15.87 -4.26 -39.72
CA CYS A 9 -16.41 -5.51 -39.18
C CYS A 9 -16.82 -6.43 -40.35
N PRO A 10 -16.46 -7.72 -40.30
CA PRO A 10 -17.45 -8.76 -40.62
C PRO A 10 -17.28 -10.02 -39.76
N GLY A 11 -18.38 -10.69 -39.40
CA GLY A 11 -18.28 -12.00 -38.75
C GLY A 11 -19.51 -12.44 -37.99
N LEU A 12 -20.67 -12.36 -38.63
CA LEU A 12 -21.91 -12.98 -38.19
C LEU A 12 -21.73 -14.51 -38.21
N ASN A 13 -21.93 -15.20 -37.08
CA ASN A 13 -22.42 -16.57 -37.12
C ASN A 13 -23.41 -16.82 -35.98
N LEU A 14 -24.63 -16.99 -36.43
CA LEU A 14 -25.83 -17.53 -35.80
C LEU A 14 -25.56 -18.95 -35.29
N LEU A 15 -26.00 -19.29 -34.09
CA LEU A 15 -26.51 -20.64 -33.78
C LEU A 15 -27.34 -20.61 -32.49
N THR A 16 -28.65 -20.76 -32.71
CA THR A 16 -29.70 -21.04 -31.75
C THR A 16 -29.45 -22.39 -31.08
N VAL A 17 -29.56 -22.47 -29.75
CA VAL A 17 -30.00 -23.73 -29.13
C VAL A 17 -30.82 -23.43 -27.86
N THR A 18 -32.04 -23.91 -27.91
CA THR A 18 -33.04 -23.92 -26.84
C THR A 18 -32.75 -25.03 -25.83
N GLY A 19 -33.03 -24.74 -24.56
CA GLY A 19 -33.45 -25.73 -23.57
C GLY A 19 -32.34 -26.40 -22.77
N ILE A 20 -32.32 -26.20 -21.46
CA ILE A 20 -32.86 -27.15 -20.46
C ILE A 20 -32.43 -26.71 -19.05
N SER A 21 -33.39 -26.77 -18.14
CA SER A 21 -33.30 -26.54 -16.70
C SER A 21 -32.17 -27.31 -16.01
N ALA A 22 -31.50 -26.67 -15.05
CA ALA A 22 -30.99 -27.33 -13.85
C ALA A 22 -30.77 -26.31 -12.71
N PRO A 23 -30.83 -26.75 -11.43
CA PRO A 23 -31.34 -25.93 -10.34
C PRO A 23 -30.28 -25.32 -9.40
N LEU A 24 -30.78 -24.34 -8.65
CA LEU A 24 -30.43 -23.88 -7.31
C LEU A 24 -29.41 -24.73 -6.52
N VAL A 25 -28.30 -24.11 -6.09
CA VAL A 25 -27.77 -24.21 -4.71
C VAL A 25 -26.65 -23.18 -4.48
N SER A 26 -26.73 -22.55 -3.31
CA SER A 26 -25.70 -21.94 -2.45
C SER A 26 -24.32 -21.65 -3.04
N THR A 27 -23.65 -20.56 -2.71
CA THR A 27 -23.25 -20.22 -1.33
C THR A 27 -22.61 -18.83 -1.36
N GLY A 28 -22.59 -18.14 -0.22
CA GLY A 28 -22.19 -16.75 -0.09
C GLY A 28 -20.72 -16.40 -0.36
N SER A 29 -20.45 -15.12 -0.10
CA SER A 29 -19.13 -14.59 0.27
C SER A 29 -18.13 -14.39 -0.86
N SER A 30 -18.33 -13.35 -1.67
CA SER A 30 -17.18 -12.57 -2.17
C SER A 30 -16.78 -11.54 -1.11
N ALA A 31 -16.22 -12.03 0.00
CA ALA A 31 -15.44 -11.23 0.92
C ALA A 31 -14.13 -10.87 0.23
N SER A 32 -14.09 -9.69 -0.39
CA SER A 32 -12.87 -9.14 -0.96
C SER A 32 -11.82 -8.93 0.13
N SER A 33 -10.62 -9.42 -0.17
CA SER A 33 -9.34 -8.98 0.40
C SER A 33 -8.89 -9.64 1.70
N ALA A 34 -8.75 -10.96 1.69
CA ALA A 34 -7.75 -11.65 2.50
C ALA A 34 -6.34 -11.32 1.96
N SER A 35 -5.71 -10.27 2.46
CA SER A 35 -4.28 -10.01 2.20
C SER A 35 -3.43 -10.79 3.19
N ASN A 36 -3.13 -12.05 2.86
CA ASN A 36 -2.05 -12.78 3.51
C ASN A 36 -1.15 -13.47 2.47
N PRO A 37 0.03 -12.92 2.19
CA PRO A 37 1.15 -13.72 1.72
C PRO A 37 2.14 -13.89 2.87
N ALA A 38 1.98 -15.01 3.58
CA ALA A 38 3.08 -15.62 4.29
C ALA A 38 3.96 -16.35 3.26
N ASN A 39 4.99 -15.69 2.71
CA ASN A 39 6.25 -16.36 2.35
C ASN A 39 7.38 -15.35 2.07
N ARG A 40 8.32 -15.29 3.04
CA ARG A 40 9.79 -15.31 2.89
C ARG A 40 10.32 -14.83 1.54
N LEU A 41 11.01 -13.68 1.54
CA LEU A 41 12.28 -13.44 0.86
C LEU A 41 12.73 -12.03 1.27
N GLU A 42 13.85 -11.98 2.00
CA GLU A 42 14.55 -10.79 2.53
C GLU A 42 13.80 -9.98 3.62
N LYS A 43 14.19 -10.15 4.90
CA LYS A 43 13.68 -9.38 6.05
C LYS A 43 14.21 -7.94 6.05
N ASN A 44 14.12 -7.22 4.94
CA ASN A 44 14.38 -5.79 4.95
C ASN A 44 13.16 -5.11 5.56
N GLN A 45 13.36 -4.40 6.67
CA GLN A 45 12.30 -3.62 7.27
C GLN A 45 11.88 -2.54 6.29
N LYS A 46 10.56 -2.34 6.14
CA LYS A 46 10.05 -1.30 5.25
C LYS A 46 9.16 -0.34 6.00
N ILE A 47 9.42 0.95 5.83
CA ILE A 47 8.56 2.02 6.34
C ILE A 47 7.74 2.52 5.17
N LEU A 48 6.45 2.24 5.20
CA LEU A 48 5.49 2.71 4.21
C LEU A 48 4.90 4.04 4.65
N ILE A 49 5.09 5.09 3.86
CA ILE A 49 4.61 6.45 4.15
C ILE A 49 3.53 6.83 3.15
N CYS A 50 2.36 7.28 3.63
CA CYS A 50 1.31 7.74 2.74
C CYS A 50 1.71 9.07 2.07
N GLN A 51 1.99 9.04 0.76
CA GLN A 51 2.42 10.22 0.00
C GLN A 51 1.29 10.89 -0.81
N LYS A 52 0.03 10.53 -0.56
CA LYS A 52 -1.12 11.18 -1.23
C LYS A 52 -1.25 12.65 -0.79
N SER A 53 -1.90 13.45 -1.63
CA SER A 53 -2.06 14.91 -1.47
C SER A 53 -2.46 15.34 -0.06
N ASP A 54 -3.38 14.64 0.60
CA ASP A 54 -3.83 14.97 1.96
C ASP A 54 -2.74 14.78 3.02
N CYS A 55 -2.00 13.67 2.98
CA CYS A 55 -0.90 13.42 3.91
C CYS A 55 0.29 14.33 3.62
N ARG A 56 0.55 14.62 2.34
CA ARG A 56 1.62 15.55 1.94
C ARG A 56 1.36 16.98 2.44
N LYS A 57 0.12 17.48 2.30
CA LYS A 57 -0.31 18.80 2.79
C LYS A 57 -0.19 18.94 4.32
N ARG A 58 -0.30 17.84 5.06
CA ARG A 58 -0.20 17.81 6.53
C ARG A 58 1.21 17.63 7.06
N GLY A 59 2.22 17.66 6.19
CA GLY A 59 3.62 17.50 6.60
C GLY A 59 4.23 16.13 6.30
N GLY A 60 3.61 15.32 5.44
CA GLY A 60 4.17 14.02 5.01
C GLY A 60 5.57 14.11 4.40
N ASN A 61 5.90 15.22 3.71
CA ASN A 61 7.25 15.47 3.21
C ASN A 61 8.26 15.67 4.35
N ARG A 62 7.91 16.49 5.35
CA ARG A 62 8.78 16.72 6.52
C ARG A 62 9.00 15.44 7.30
N LEU A 63 7.97 14.61 7.39
CA LEU A 63 8.06 13.31 8.02
C LEU A 63 8.99 12.35 7.25
N TYR A 64 8.90 12.33 5.92
CA TYR A 64 9.80 11.54 5.07
C TYR A 64 11.26 11.94 5.30
N THR A 65 11.58 13.23 5.21
CA THR A 65 12.94 13.74 5.42
C THR A 65 13.44 13.43 6.83
N ALA A 66 12.62 13.65 7.87
CA ALA A 66 13.02 13.35 9.24
C ALA A 66 13.31 11.85 9.48
N ILE A 67 12.57 10.96 8.81
CA ILE A 67 12.82 9.51 8.88
C ILE A 67 14.12 9.17 8.14
N GLU A 68 14.32 9.74 6.96
CA GLU A 68 15.54 9.53 6.17
C GLU A 68 16.79 10.00 6.94
N GLU A 69 16.78 11.21 7.49
CA GLU A 69 17.84 11.76 8.35
C GLU A 69 18.08 10.85 9.55
N ALA A 70 17.04 10.49 10.31
CA ALA A 70 17.17 9.63 11.48
C ALA A 70 17.69 8.21 11.17
N LEU A 71 17.44 7.68 9.97
CA LEU A 71 18.02 6.42 9.51
C LEU A 71 19.49 6.60 9.08
N THR A 72 19.83 7.74 8.47
CA THR A 72 21.19 8.10 8.06
C THR A 72 22.11 8.24 9.26
N ASP A 73 21.70 9.04 10.25
CA ASP A 73 22.44 9.28 11.50
C ASP A 73 22.78 7.98 12.25
N ARG A 74 21.97 6.94 12.05
CA ARG A 74 22.11 5.64 12.72
C ARG A 74 22.73 4.55 11.85
N GLY A 75 23.01 4.82 10.58
CA GLY A 75 23.49 3.79 9.64
C GLY A 75 22.48 2.67 9.39
N LEU A 76 21.18 2.94 9.53
CA LEU A 76 20.10 1.96 9.37
C LEU A 76 19.50 1.93 7.97
N GLN A 77 20.01 2.76 7.05
CA GLN A 77 19.52 2.84 5.67
C GLN A 77 19.61 1.52 4.91
N ASP A 78 20.62 0.68 5.20
CA ASP A 78 20.77 -0.65 4.60
C ASP A 78 19.71 -1.66 5.10
N GLN A 79 19.28 -1.50 6.35
CA GLN A 79 18.32 -2.40 7.01
C GLN A 79 16.86 -1.98 6.75
N VAL A 80 16.62 -0.67 6.74
CA VAL A 80 15.29 -0.07 6.68
C VAL A 80 15.10 0.71 5.37
N LYS A 81 14.18 0.24 4.53
CA LYS A 81 13.80 0.92 3.28
C LYS A 81 12.53 1.75 3.45
N ILE A 82 12.59 3.01 3.06
CA ILE A 82 11.40 3.87 3.02
C ILE A 82 10.71 3.69 1.67
N GLN A 83 9.39 3.43 1.66
CA GLN A 83 8.60 3.38 0.45
C GLN A 83 7.32 4.23 0.58
N GLY A 84 6.93 4.88 -0.51
CA GLY A 84 5.63 5.54 -0.60
C GLY A 84 4.50 4.52 -0.74
N THR A 85 3.45 4.65 0.06
CA THR A 85 2.20 3.90 -0.09
C THR A 85 1.05 4.79 -0.54
N GLY A 86 0.00 4.14 -1.04
CA GLY A 86 -1.25 4.76 -1.45
C GLY A 86 -2.08 5.28 -0.27
N CYS A 87 -3.31 5.72 -0.57
CA CYS A 87 -4.21 6.24 0.44
C CYS A 87 -4.66 5.12 1.41
N LEU A 88 -4.29 5.27 2.68
CA LEU A 88 -4.72 4.37 3.77
C LEU A 88 -6.16 4.64 4.27
N LYS A 89 -6.92 5.50 3.58
CA LYS A 89 -8.26 6.00 3.98
C LYS A 89 -8.32 6.62 5.38
N ARG A 90 -7.16 6.90 5.99
CA ARG A 90 -7.00 7.55 7.30
C ARG A 90 -6.52 9.00 7.16
N CYS A 91 -7.00 9.73 6.14
CA CYS A 91 -6.56 11.10 5.86
C CYS A 91 -6.83 12.05 7.04
N LYS A 92 -7.88 11.80 7.84
CA LYS A 92 -8.23 12.61 9.02
C LYS A 92 -7.13 12.63 10.09
N ALA A 93 -6.34 11.57 10.20
CA ALA A 93 -5.23 11.46 11.17
C ALA A 93 -3.85 11.48 10.50
N GLY A 94 -3.76 11.99 9.26
CA GLY A 94 -2.47 12.12 8.57
C GLY A 94 -1.52 13.10 9.28
N PRO A 95 -0.19 12.88 9.21
CA PRO A 95 0.51 11.90 8.38
C PRO A 95 0.53 10.47 8.96
N ASN A 96 0.42 9.48 8.07
CA ASN A 96 0.31 8.06 8.44
C ASN A 96 1.53 7.28 7.91
N ILE A 97 2.06 6.41 8.76
CA ILE A 97 3.17 5.50 8.44
C ILE A 97 2.80 4.07 8.84
N VAL A 98 3.36 3.09 8.14
CA VAL A 98 3.18 1.67 8.44
C VAL A 98 4.52 0.97 8.39
N PHE A 99 4.86 0.26 9.46
CA PHE A 99 6.04 -0.60 9.53
C PHE A 99 5.69 -1.99 9.04
N MET A 100 6.53 -2.53 8.17
CA MET A 100 6.42 -3.87 7.58
C MET A 100 7.69 -4.64 7.92
N PRO A 101 7.62 -5.93 8.34
CA PRO A 101 6.48 -6.86 8.27
C PRO A 101 5.50 -6.82 9.44
N ASP A 102 5.77 -6.03 10.47
CA ASP A 102 4.99 -6.04 11.73
C ASP A 102 3.57 -5.46 11.59
N LYS A 103 3.27 -4.84 10.44
CA LYS A 103 1.98 -4.18 10.11
C LYS A 103 1.54 -3.15 11.16
N VAL A 104 2.50 -2.53 11.85
CA VAL A 104 2.22 -1.49 12.86
C VAL A 104 1.99 -0.16 12.15
N SER A 105 0.79 0.39 12.26
CA SER A 105 0.44 1.68 11.68
C SER A 105 0.44 2.79 12.72
N TYR A 106 1.18 3.87 12.47
CA TYR A 106 1.10 5.10 13.26
C TYR A 106 0.37 6.18 12.48
N SER A 107 -0.42 6.95 13.19
CA SER A 107 -1.15 8.11 12.67
C SER A 107 -0.72 9.34 13.47
N GLN A 108 -0.81 10.52 12.85
CA GLN A 108 -0.46 11.80 13.48
C GLN A 108 0.98 11.82 14.00
N VAL A 109 1.91 11.21 13.25
CA VAL A 109 3.32 11.17 13.65
C VAL A 109 3.95 12.53 13.45
N ASN A 110 4.54 13.05 14.53
CA ASN A 110 5.26 14.30 14.51
C ASN A 110 6.70 14.05 14.04
N PRO A 111 7.25 14.80 13.06
CA PRO A 111 8.65 14.63 12.62
C PRO A 111 9.65 14.71 13.77
N ALA A 112 9.38 15.51 14.80
CA ALA A 112 10.25 15.62 15.98
C ALA A 112 10.34 14.34 16.83
N THR A 113 9.32 13.48 16.79
CA THR A 113 9.27 12.23 17.58
C THR A 113 9.78 11.02 16.79
N VAL A 114 10.07 11.20 15.49
CA VAL A 114 10.62 10.16 14.61
C VAL A 114 11.86 9.45 15.17
N PRO A 115 12.92 10.15 15.63
CA PRO A 115 14.11 9.47 16.13
C PRO A 115 13.78 8.57 17.33
N ASN A 116 12.94 9.05 18.25
CA ASN A 116 12.51 8.27 19.41
C ASN A 116 11.65 7.06 18.98
N LEU A 117 10.80 7.23 17.98
CA LEU A 117 9.97 6.16 17.43
C LEU A 117 10.82 5.05 16.81
N ILE A 118 11.86 5.38 16.04
CA ILE A 118 12.81 4.40 15.48
C ILE A 118 13.59 3.70 16.61
N GLU A 119 14.00 4.43 17.65
CA GLU A 119 14.68 3.88 18.85
C GLU A 119 13.82 2.85 19.58
N LYS A 120 12.54 3.19 19.77
CA LYS A 120 11.58 2.29 20.37
C LYS A 120 11.42 1.01 19.54
N HIS A 121 11.33 1.13 18.22
CA HIS A 121 11.24 -0.02 17.32
C HIS A 121 12.50 -0.91 17.34
N LEU A 122 13.69 -0.32 17.44
CA LEU A 122 14.94 -1.07 17.63
C LEU A 122 14.92 -1.82 18.97
N SER A 123 14.48 -1.16 20.04
CA SER A 123 14.43 -1.75 21.38
C SER A 123 13.39 -2.87 21.50
N GLU A 124 12.25 -2.73 20.82
CA GLU A 124 11.19 -3.75 20.73
C GLU A 124 11.57 -4.92 19.79
N GLY A 125 12.72 -4.84 19.10
CA GLY A 125 13.18 -5.87 18.16
C GLY A 125 12.36 -5.93 16.86
N LEU A 126 11.68 -4.84 16.53
CA LEU A 126 10.90 -4.66 15.28
C LEU A 126 11.83 -4.31 14.11
N ILE A 127 12.98 -3.67 14.37
CA ILE A 127 14.07 -3.47 13.40
C ILE A 127 15.23 -4.37 13.82
N ARG A 128 15.71 -5.25 12.92
CA ARG A 128 16.71 -6.30 13.22
C ARG A 128 17.78 -6.39 12.15
#